data_AF-A0A6A1I813-F1
#
_entry.id   AF-A0A6A1I813-F1
#
_cell.length_a   1.000
_cell.length_b   1.000
_cell.length_c   1.000
_cell.angle_alpha   90.00
_cell.angle_beta   90.00
_cell.angle_gamma   90.00
#
_symmetry.space_group_name_H-M   'P 1'
#
loop_
_entity.id
_entity.type
_entity.pdbx_description
1 polymer ?
#
loop_
_entity_poly.entity_id
_entity_poly.type
_entity_poly.pdbx_seq_one_letter_code
_entity_poly.pdbx_strand_id
1 'polypeptide(L)'
;MKKSLVLAMAMALGVTASAYAANPFSDVPAGHWAYDSVNKLAAAGIVDGYGNGTFGGDRLMTRYEMAQIVAKAMAKGANVDRLAA
;
A
#
# COMPACT_ATOMS: atom_id res chain seq x y z
N MET A 1 7.80 54.37 -12.52
CA MET A 1 6.67 53.53 -13.00
C MET A 1 7.29 52.63 -14.05
N LYS A 2 7.39 51.30 -13.98
CA LYS A 2 6.44 50.27 -13.54
C LYS A 2 7.32 49.01 -13.31
N LYS A 3 7.78 48.76 -12.08
CA LYS A 3 8.59 47.58 -11.69
C LYS A 3 7.69 46.42 -11.28
N SER A 4 6.63 46.19 -12.04
CA SER A 4 5.51 45.36 -11.60
C SER A 4 5.06 44.47 -12.75
N LEU A 5 5.83 43.42 -13.04
CA LEU A 5 5.33 42.24 -13.75
C LEU A 5 6.30 41.03 -13.74
N VAL A 6 6.76 40.59 -12.56
CA VAL A 6 7.41 39.25 -12.43
C VAL A 6 6.78 38.47 -11.27
N LEU A 7 5.44 38.51 -11.18
CA LEU A 7 4.70 37.74 -10.16
C LEU A 7 3.57 36.87 -10.75
N ALA A 8 3.44 36.80 -12.08
CA ALA A 8 2.38 36.01 -12.74
C ALA A 8 2.88 34.71 -13.37
N MET A 9 4.04 34.19 -12.94
CA MET A 9 4.52 32.85 -13.35
C MET A 9 4.85 32.00 -12.11
N ALA A 10 4.01 32.12 -11.09
CA ALA A 10 4.05 31.32 -9.87
C ALA A 10 2.69 30.68 -9.60
N MET A 11 2.06 30.09 -10.62
CA MET A 11 0.90 29.20 -10.45
C MET A 11 0.79 28.22 -11.62
N ALA A 12 1.59 27.17 -11.56
CA ALA A 12 1.47 25.88 -12.25
C ALA A 12 2.86 25.23 -12.09
N LEU A 13 3.08 24.07 -11.52
CA LEU A 13 2.25 22.93 -11.22
C LEU A 13 2.70 22.36 -9.88
N GLY A 14 1.95 22.66 -8.81
CA GLY A 14 1.99 21.85 -7.60
C GLY A 14 1.09 20.63 -7.78
N VAL A 15 1.29 19.83 -8.84
CA VAL A 15 0.66 18.51 -8.89
C VAL A 15 1.49 17.66 -7.94
N THR A 16 1.10 17.65 -6.66
CA THR A 16 1.41 16.51 -5.81
C THR A 16 0.66 15.34 -6.43
N ALA A 17 1.29 14.68 -7.41
CA ALA A 17 0.81 13.41 -7.89
C ALA A 17 0.86 12.49 -6.67
N SER A 18 -0.29 12.32 -6.02
CA SER A 18 -0.47 11.26 -5.06
C SER A 18 -0.12 9.99 -5.84
N ALA A 19 1.06 9.44 -5.58
CA ALA A 19 1.41 8.14 -6.09
C ALA A 19 0.40 7.19 -5.45
N TYR A 20 -0.66 6.86 -6.18
CA TYR A 20 -1.49 5.73 -5.84
C TYR A 20 -0.51 4.57 -5.77
N ALA A 21 -0.32 4.00 -4.57
CA ALA A 21 0.57 2.86 -4.40
C ALA A 21 0.05 1.78 -5.35
N ALA A 22 0.77 1.60 -6.46
CA ALA A 22 0.40 0.60 -7.44
C ALA A 22 0.41 -0.75 -6.73
N ASN A 23 -0.65 -1.54 -6.92
CA ASN A 23 -0.71 -2.90 -6.39
C ASN A 23 0.60 -3.63 -6.74
N PRO A 24 1.37 -4.08 -5.73
CA PRO A 24 2.68 -4.65 -5.98
C PRO A 24 2.63 -6.09 -6.53
N PHE A 25 1.43 -6.70 -6.62
CA PHE A 25 1.28 -8.12 -6.93
C PHE A 25 0.52 -8.38 -8.24
N SER A 26 1.18 -9.02 -9.21
CA SER A 26 0.60 -9.32 -10.53
C SER A 26 -0.49 -10.39 -10.48
N ASP A 27 -0.45 -11.26 -9.48
CA ASP A 27 -1.38 -12.38 -9.26
C ASP A 27 -2.60 -12.00 -8.40
N VAL A 28 -2.71 -10.74 -7.99
CA VAL A 28 -3.87 -10.21 -7.28
C VAL A 28 -4.42 -9.01 -8.06
N PRO A 29 -5.14 -9.21 -9.19
CA PRO A 29 -5.68 -8.10 -9.98
C PRO A 29 -6.81 -7.35 -9.25
N ALA A 30 -7.15 -6.14 -9.70
CA ALA A 30 -8.15 -5.26 -9.06
C ALA A 30 -9.55 -5.88 -8.87
N GLY A 31 -9.93 -6.84 -9.69
CA GLY A 31 -11.21 -7.58 -9.56
C GLY A 31 -11.13 -8.80 -8.63
N HIS A 32 -9.97 -9.13 -8.07
CA HIS A 32 -9.79 -10.28 -7.20
C HIS A 32 -10.37 -10.00 -5.82
N TRP A 33 -11.09 -10.95 -5.22
CA TRP A 33 -11.74 -10.78 -3.92
C TRP A 33 -10.76 -10.38 -2.79
N ALA A 34 -9.50 -10.79 -2.90
CA ALA A 34 -8.45 -10.49 -1.92
C ALA A 34 -7.75 -9.15 -2.14
N TYR A 35 -8.05 -8.45 -3.23
CA TYR A 35 -7.30 -7.26 -3.68
C TYR A 35 -7.13 -6.20 -2.59
N ASP A 36 -8.25 -5.74 -2.01
CA ASP A 36 -8.22 -4.69 -1.00
C ASP A 36 -7.48 -5.12 0.26
N SER A 37 -7.71 -6.34 0.72
CA SER A 37 -7.09 -6.89 1.92
C SER A 37 -5.58 -7.03 1.76
N VAL A 38 -5.14 -7.62 0.64
CA VAL A 38 -3.72 -7.82 0.34
C VAL A 38 -3.00 -6.48 0.18
N ASN A 39 -3.58 -5.53 -0.55
CA ASN A 39 -2.99 -4.20 -0.71
C ASN A 39 -2.87 -3.44 0.60
N LYS A 40 -3.89 -3.49 1.47
CA LYS A 40 -3.83 -2.86 2.81
C LYS A 40 -2.73 -3.46 3.67
N LEU A 41 -2.62 -4.80 3.68
CA LEU A 41 -1.59 -5.49 4.45
C LEU A 41 -0.18 -5.20 3.90
N ALA A 42 -0.03 -5.10 2.58
CA ALA A 42 1.24 -4.77 1.95
C ALA A 42 1.64 -3.31 2.23
N ALA A 43 0.70 -2.37 2.11
CA ALA A 43 0.92 -0.98 2.47
C ALA A 43 1.28 -0.80 3.96
N ALA A 44 0.75 -1.66 4.84
CA ALA A 44 1.11 -1.69 6.26
C ALA A 44 2.48 -2.36 6.55
N GLY A 45 3.12 -2.96 5.54
CA GLY A 45 4.35 -3.75 5.69
C GLY A 45 4.15 -5.04 6.49
N ILE A 46 2.93 -5.59 6.46
CA ILE A 46 2.59 -6.86 7.13
C ILE A 46 2.87 -8.05 6.18
N VAL A 47 2.60 -7.88 4.88
CA VAL A 47 2.91 -8.88 3.84
C VAL A 47 3.80 -8.27 2.76
N ASP A 48 4.80 -9.02 2.33
CA ASP A 48 5.81 -8.54 1.37
C ASP A 48 5.74 -9.27 0.00
N GLY A 49 5.03 -10.40 -0.07
CA GLY A 49 5.06 -11.31 -1.22
C GLY A 49 6.37 -12.08 -1.33
N TYR A 50 6.70 -12.59 -2.52
CA TYR A 50 7.87 -13.46 -2.75
C TYR A 50 9.02 -12.81 -3.52
N GLY A 51 9.02 -11.48 -3.67
CA GLY A 51 10.09 -10.75 -4.35
C GLY A 51 10.11 -10.88 -5.88
N ASN A 52 9.27 -11.73 -6.46
CA ASN A 52 9.07 -11.88 -7.91
C ASN A 52 7.85 -11.08 -8.42
N GLY A 53 7.31 -10.15 -7.62
CA GLY A 53 6.10 -9.40 -7.93
C GLY A 53 4.80 -10.19 -7.72
N THR A 54 4.82 -11.27 -6.93
CA THR A 54 3.61 -12.04 -6.59
C THR A 54 3.34 -12.10 -5.09
N PHE A 55 2.06 -12.17 -4.74
CA PHE A 55 1.59 -12.47 -3.38
C PHE A 55 1.60 -13.98 -3.10
N GLY A 56 1.39 -14.80 -4.13
CA GLY A 56 1.32 -16.26 -4.11
C GLY A 56 0.09 -16.82 -3.39
N GLY A 57 -1.09 -16.28 -3.70
CA GLY A 57 -2.35 -16.59 -3.00
C GLY A 57 -2.80 -18.06 -3.07
N ASP A 58 -2.45 -18.78 -4.15
CA ASP A 58 -2.80 -20.20 -4.33
C ASP A 58 -1.80 -21.16 -3.67
N ARG A 59 -0.69 -20.62 -3.13
CA ARG A 59 0.33 -21.45 -2.50
C ARG A 59 -0.07 -21.78 -1.07
N LEU A 60 0.24 -23.00 -0.65
CA LEU A 60 0.23 -23.34 0.77
C LEU A 60 1.22 -22.45 1.54
N MET A 61 0.72 -21.87 2.62
CA MET A 61 1.49 -21.08 3.57
C MET A 61 2.02 -21.98 4.68
N THR A 62 3.29 -21.80 5.04
CA THR A 62 3.85 -22.51 6.19
C THR A 62 3.34 -21.91 7.50
N ARG A 63 3.34 -22.70 8.58
CA ARG A 63 3.00 -22.19 9.92
C ARG A 63 3.94 -21.07 10.38
N TYR A 64 5.19 -21.08 9.92
CA TYR A 64 6.17 -20.04 10.22
C TYR A 64 5.81 -18.71 9.55
N GLU A 65 5.48 -18.73 8.26
CA GLU A 65 5.02 -17.53 7.54
C GLU A 65 3.75 -16.95 8.15
N MET A 66 2.79 -17.81 8.50
CA MET A 66 1.58 -17.38 9.22
C MET A 66 1.93 -16.67 10.54
N ALA A 67 2.81 -17.27 11.35
CA ALA A 67 3.23 -16.69 12.63
C ALA A 67 3.94 -15.34 12.46
N GLN A 68 4.77 -15.19 11.41
CA GLN A 68 5.42 -13.92 11.10
C GLN A 68 4.41 -12.82 10.73
N ILE A 69 3.41 -13.15 9.90
CA ILE A 69 2.34 -12.21 9.50
C ILE A 69 1.58 -11.75 10.74
N VAL A 70 1.19 -12.67 11.62
CA VAL A 70 0.48 -12.35 12.88
C VAL A 70 1.35 -11.46 13.77
N ALA A 71 2.63 -11.80 13.96
CA ALA A 71 3.56 -11.02 14.77
C ALA A 71 3.74 -9.59 14.23
N LYS A 72 3.89 -9.44 12.91
CA LYS A 72 3.97 -8.12 12.25
C LYS A 72 2.69 -7.32 12.44
N ALA A 73 1.51 -7.94 12.27
CA ALA A 73 0.23 -7.28 12.45
C ALA A 73 0.04 -6.76 13.89
N MET A 74 0.38 -7.58 14.88
CA MET A 74 0.35 -7.19 16.29
C MET A 74 1.30 -6.02 16.58
N ALA A 75 2.54 -6.09 16.08
CA ALA A 75 3.54 -5.04 16.28
C ALA A 75 3.17 -3.70 15.63
N LYS A 76 2.48 -3.72 14.48
CA LYS A 76 2.03 -2.52 13.75
C LYS A 76 0.78 -1.87 14.37
N GLY A 77 0.23 -2.43 15.45
CA GLY A 77 -0.90 -1.84 16.14
C GLY A 77 -2.24 -2.15 15.47
N ALA A 78 -2.40 -3.34 14.88
CA ALA A 78 -3.71 -3.96 14.72
C ALA A 78 -4.29 -4.24 16.12
N ASN A 79 -4.67 -3.16 16.82
CA ASN A 79 -5.56 -3.23 17.95
C ASN A 79 -6.87 -3.72 17.37
N VAL A 80 -7.28 -4.92 17.76
CA VAL A 80 -8.47 -5.62 17.27
C VAL A 80 -9.71 -4.70 17.30
N ASP A 81 -9.71 -3.70 18.18
CA ASP A 81 -10.74 -2.70 18.39
C ASP A 81 -10.89 -1.64 17.28
N ARG A 82 -9.84 -1.37 16.48
CA ARG A 82 -9.83 -0.27 15.48
C ARG A 82 -10.22 -0.70 14.07
N LEU A 83 -10.38 -2.00 13.81
CA LEU A 83 -10.76 -2.54 12.49
C LEU A 83 -12.27 -2.83 12.38
N ALA A 84 -13.02 -2.64 13.47
CA ALA A 84 -14.47 -2.84 13.54
C ALA A 84 -15.27 -1.52 13.45
N ALA A 85 -14.61 -0.40 13.20
CA ALA A 85 -15.20 0.94 12.98
C ALA A 85 -14.89 1.42 11.56
#